data_AF-E0RTR3-F1
#
_entry.id   AF-E0RTR3-F1
#
_cell.length_a   1.000
_cell.length_b   1.000
_cell.length_c   1.000
_cell.angle_alpha   90.00
_cell.angle_beta   90.00
_cell.angle_gamma   90.00
#
_symmetry.space_group_name_H-M   'P 1'
#
loop_
_entity.id
_entity.type
_entity.pdbx_description
1 polymer ?
#
loop_
_entity_poly.entity_id
_entity_poly.type
_entity_poly.pdbx_seq_one_letter_code
_entity_poly.pdbx_strand_id
1 'polypeptide(L)'
;MKRWLLIGVVLFSPLLGMAADEEGHEGLSVEAVLQEIMASQGVERIQDVDPDRVAPELLEELGDAVMEEAHPGEAHEIMDAMMGGEGSESLAVIHRAMGYRYLVALVNGREDVWGWGMMGPGMMGAGMGPWMMYGWAGGQPGTFWYRYGGIIMMIFGFLILAGIIAALIVLVQQNRGIFRSLGGQEDPLSVLKARLARGEITEEEYERLKSRILSS
;
A
#
# COMPACT_ATOMS: atom_id res chain seq x y z
N MET A 1 -19.93 -81.27 -5.32
CA MET A 1 -19.10 -80.29 -6.05
C MET A 1 -19.22 -78.95 -5.33
N LYS A 2 -18.08 -78.42 -4.91
CA LYS A 2 -17.90 -77.22 -4.07
C LYS A 2 -18.25 -75.95 -4.86
N ARG A 3 -19.07 -75.05 -4.30
CA ARG A 3 -18.98 -73.59 -4.51
C ARG A 3 -19.61 -72.84 -3.34
N TRP A 4 -18.79 -72.49 -2.35
CA TRP A 4 -19.03 -71.33 -1.49
C TRP A 4 -18.05 -70.26 -1.95
N LEU A 5 -18.55 -69.16 -2.50
CA LEU A 5 -17.80 -67.92 -2.68
C LEU A 5 -18.53 -66.87 -1.86
N LEU A 6 -17.99 -66.60 -0.67
CA LEU A 6 -18.32 -65.45 0.15
C LEU A 6 -17.67 -64.23 -0.50
N ILE A 7 -18.48 -63.30 -1.02
CA ILE A 7 -18.04 -61.94 -1.32
C ILE A 7 -18.51 -61.09 -0.15
N GLY A 8 -17.57 -60.73 0.72
CA GLY A 8 -17.81 -59.76 1.79
C GLY A 8 -18.01 -58.38 1.19
N VAL A 9 -19.24 -57.85 1.28
CA VAL A 9 -19.52 -56.45 1.00
C VAL A 9 -19.05 -55.65 2.21
N VAL A 10 -17.94 -54.93 2.07
CA VAL A 10 -17.53 -53.91 3.03
C VAL A 10 -18.40 -52.69 2.75
N LEU A 11 -19.46 -52.51 3.55
CA LEU A 11 -20.20 -51.26 3.61
C LEU A 11 -19.33 -50.25 4.36
N PHE A 12 -18.60 -49.43 3.61
CA PHE A 12 -17.96 -48.23 4.16
C PHE A 12 -19.05 -47.18 4.33
N SER A 13 -19.65 -47.12 5.52
CA SER A 13 -20.61 -46.09 5.89
C SER A 13 -19.90 -45.04 6.73
N PRO A 14 -19.60 -43.84 6.22
CA PRO A 14 -19.20 -42.74 7.08
C PRO A 14 -20.48 -42.07 7.58
N LEU A 15 -20.96 -42.52 8.74
CA LEU A 15 -21.96 -41.79 9.50
C LEU A 15 -21.42 -41.56 10.90
N LEU A 16 -20.43 -40.68 11.01
CA LEU A 16 -20.20 -39.88 12.22
C LEU A 16 -19.15 -38.80 11.94
N GLY A 17 -19.66 -37.57 11.78
CA GLY A 17 -18.86 -36.38 11.57
C GLY A 17 -19.74 -35.18 11.18
N MET A 18 -20.92 -35.06 11.79
CA MET A 18 -21.76 -33.87 11.64
C MET A 18 -21.90 -33.25 13.03
N ALA A 19 -20.86 -32.51 13.38
CA ALA A 19 -20.88 -31.47 14.39
C ALA A 19 -20.00 -30.36 13.84
N ALA A 20 -20.62 -29.48 13.06
CA ALA A 20 -20.12 -28.16 12.74
C ALA A 20 -21.37 -27.27 12.73
N ASP A 21 -21.62 -26.63 13.87
CA ASP A 21 -22.36 -25.38 13.89
C ASP A 21 -21.47 -24.38 13.14
N GLU A 22 -21.78 -24.05 11.90
CA GLU A 22 -21.31 -22.82 11.25
C GLU A 22 -22.45 -22.28 10.39
N GLU A 23 -23.24 -21.38 10.98
CA GLU A 23 -24.05 -20.42 10.23
C GLU A 23 -23.11 -19.38 9.57
N GLY A 24 -22.25 -19.85 8.66
CA GLY A 24 -21.57 -19.00 7.68
C GLY A 24 -22.39 -19.03 6.41
N HIS A 25 -22.55 -17.89 5.74
CA HIS A 25 -23.21 -17.84 4.44
C HIS A 25 -22.54 -18.86 3.50
N GLU A 26 -23.21 -19.99 3.20
CA GLU A 26 -22.73 -21.00 2.26
C GLU A 26 -22.83 -20.43 0.84
N GLY A 27 -21.89 -19.55 0.48
CA GLY A 27 -21.62 -19.20 -0.91
C GLY A 27 -21.35 -20.47 -1.72
N LEU A 28 -21.79 -20.50 -2.98
CA LEU A 28 -21.50 -21.64 -3.87
C LEU A 28 -19.99 -21.81 -4.00
N SER A 29 -19.48 -23.06 -3.99
CA SER A 29 -18.05 -23.28 -4.24
C SER A 29 -17.69 -22.92 -5.68
N VAL A 30 -16.42 -22.58 -5.91
CA VAL A 30 -15.91 -22.27 -7.26
C VAL A 30 -16.22 -23.43 -8.23
N GLU A 31 -16.04 -24.67 -7.80
CA GLU A 31 -16.33 -25.85 -8.63
C GLU A 31 -17.81 -25.99 -8.97
N ALA A 32 -18.71 -25.66 -8.04
CA ALA A 32 -20.15 -25.72 -8.26
C ALA A 32 -20.59 -24.72 -9.34
N VAL A 33 -20.12 -23.47 -9.24
CA VAL A 33 -20.44 -22.43 -10.24
C VAL A 33 -19.81 -22.77 -11.59
N LEU A 34 -18.58 -23.28 -11.63
CA LEU A 34 -17.95 -23.73 -12.88
C LEU A 34 -18.72 -24.89 -13.54
N GLN A 35 -19.27 -25.83 -12.76
CA GLN A 35 -20.12 -26.89 -13.28
C GLN A 35 -21.41 -26.34 -13.88
N GLU A 36 -22.02 -25.34 -13.25
CA GLU A 36 -23.22 -24.68 -13.77
C GLU A 36 -22.92 -23.91 -15.07
N ILE A 37 -21.80 -23.20 -15.14
CA ILE A 37 -21.34 -22.51 -16.36
C ILE A 37 -21.17 -23.53 -17.50
N MET A 38 -20.50 -24.66 -17.25
CA MET A 38 -20.32 -25.71 -18.26
C MET A 38 -21.66 -26.32 -18.70
N ALA A 39 -22.55 -26.60 -17.75
CA ALA A 39 -23.89 -27.12 -18.01
C ALA A 39 -24.74 -26.15 -18.85
N SER A 40 -24.65 -24.83 -18.57
CA SER A 40 -25.38 -23.79 -19.30
C SER A 40 -25.00 -23.72 -20.79
N GLN A 41 -23.75 -24.08 -21.12
CA GLN A 41 -23.24 -24.12 -22.50
C GLN A 41 -23.24 -25.52 -23.11
N GLY A 42 -23.61 -26.57 -22.35
CA GLY A 42 -23.61 -27.95 -22.81
C GLY A 42 -22.22 -28.48 -23.13
N VAL A 43 -21.20 -28.04 -22.40
CA VAL A 43 -19.81 -28.48 -22.57
C VAL A 43 -19.36 -29.34 -21.39
N GLU A 44 -18.44 -30.27 -21.62
CA GLU A 44 -17.95 -31.20 -20.58
C GLU A 44 -16.61 -30.76 -19.97
N ARG A 45 -15.89 -29.83 -20.62
CA ARG A 45 -14.56 -29.39 -20.20
C ARG A 45 -14.51 -27.87 -20.11
N ILE A 46 -13.79 -27.37 -19.12
CA ILE A 46 -13.63 -25.94 -18.90
C ILE A 46 -12.96 -25.25 -20.09
N GLN A 47 -12.05 -25.91 -20.80
CA GLN A 47 -11.36 -25.34 -21.97
C GLN A 47 -12.28 -25.14 -23.18
N ASP A 48 -13.46 -25.75 -23.17
CA ASP A 48 -14.45 -25.64 -24.24
C ASP A 48 -15.52 -24.57 -23.95
N VAL A 49 -15.47 -23.93 -22.76
CA VAL A 49 -16.38 -22.83 -22.39
C VAL A 49 -16.04 -21.58 -23.21
N ASP A 50 -17.07 -20.90 -23.71
CA ASP A 50 -16.96 -19.56 -24.30
C ASP A 50 -17.24 -18.50 -23.22
N PRO A 51 -16.23 -17.79 -22.70
CA PRO A 51 -16.40 -16.83 -21.60
C PRO A 51 -17.32 -15.66 -21.95
N ASP A 52 -17.36 -15.25 -23.23
CA ASP A 52 -18.17 -14.13 -23.71
C ASP A 52 -19.67 -14.46 -23.75
N ARG A 53 -20.03 -15.73 -23.61
CA ARG A 53 -21.42 -16.22 -23.63
C ARG A 53 -21.97 -16.57 -22.25
N VAL A 54 -21.17 -16.40 -21.19
CA VAL A 54 -21.61 -16.67 -19.82
C VAL A 54 -22.53 -15.55 -19.33
N ALA A 55 -23.61 -15.93 -18.66
CA ALA A 55 -24.55 -14.98 -18.07
C ALA A 55 -23.84 -14.10 -17.02
N PRO A 56 -24.13 -12.78 -16.97
CA PRO A 56 -23.54 -11.89 -15.97
C PRO A 56 -23.71 -12.38 -14.53
N GLU A 57 -24.84 -13.01 -14.22
CA GLU A 57 -25.16 -13.53 -12.89
C GLU A 57 -24.21 -14.66 -12.49
N LEU A 58 -23.95 -15.60 -13.40
CA LEU A 58 -22.98 -16.69 -13.16
C LEU A 58 -21.53 -16.17 -13.05
N LEU A 59 -21.20 -15.07 -13.73
CA LEU A 59 -19.89 -14.42 -13.58
C LEU A 59 -19.76 -13.71 -12.23
N GLU A 60 -20.86 -13.15 -11.71
CA GLU A 60 -20.92 -12.55 -10.38
C GLU A 60 -20.74 -13.63 -9.32
N GLU A 61 -21.52 -14.70 -9.38
CA GLU A 61 -21.42 -15.85 -8.46
C GLU A 61 -20.03 -16.50 -8.51
N LEU A 62 -19.43 -16.62 -9.70
CA LEU A 62 -18.07 -17.13 -9.81
C LEU A 62 -17.05 -16.19 -9.17
N GLY A 63 -17.23 -14.87 -9.33
CA GLY A 63 -16.35 -13.88 -8.70
C GLY A 63 -16.45 -13.89 -7.18
N ASP A 64 -17.67 -13.97 -6.67
CA ASP A 64 -18.01 -14.08 -5.24
C ASP A 64 -17.39 -15.34 -4.62
N ALA A 65 -17.63 -16.51 -5.24
CA ALA A 65 -17.05 -17.78 -4.82
C ALA A 65 -15.51 -17.77 -4.80
N VAL A 66 -14.89 -17.13 -5.79
CA VAL A 66 -13.44 -16.97 -5.85
C VAL A 66 -12.95 -16.00 -4.77
N MET A 67 -13.69 -14.93 -4.45
CA MET A 67 -13.30 -14.03 -3.38
C MET A 67 -13.39 -14.70 -2.01
N GLU A 68 -14.46 -15.45 -1.75
CA GLU A 68 -14.65 -16.26 -0.55
C GLU A 68 -13.52 -17.28 -0.37
N GLU A 69 -13.11 -18.00 -1.43
CA GLU A 69 -12.01 -18.97 -1.33
C GLU A 69 -10.66 -18.30 -1.01
N ALA A 70 -10.39 -17.10 -1.54
CA ALA A 70 -9.18 -16.36 -1.23
C ALA A 70 -9.18 -15.70 0.14
N HIS A 71 -10.34 -15.24 0.60
CA HIS A 71 -10.50 -14.44 1.80
C HIS A 71 -11.73 -14.90 2.62
N PRO A 72 -11.70 -16.10 3.19
CA PRO A 72 -12.89 -16.73 3.75
C PRO A 72 -13.47 -16.01 4.97
N GLY A 73 -14.78 -16.12 5.14
CA GLY A 73 -15.54 -15.67 6.30
C GLY A 73 -15.61 -14.15 6.43
N GLU A 74 -15.49 -13.64 7.66
CA GLU A 74 -15.69 -12.21 8.00
C GLU A 74 -14.80 -11.26 7.16
N ALA A 75 -13.65 -11.74 6.68
CA ALA A 75 -12.78 -10.93 5.83
C ALA A 75 -13.45 -10.55 4.50
N HIS A 76 -14.15 -11.48 3.85
CA HIS A 76 -14.91 -11.23 2.64
C HIS A 76 -16.04 -10.22 2.90
N GLU A 77 -16.84 -10.46 3.93
CA GLU A 77 -17.97 -9.58 4.30
C GLU A 77 -17.52 -8.13 4.56
N ILE A 78 -16.37 -7.95 5.24
CA ILE A 78 -15.80 -6.62 5.48
C ILE A 78 -15.38 -5.96 4.17
N MET A 79 -14.76 -6.71 3.25
CA MET A 79 -14.35 -6.16 1.95
C MET A 79 -15.57 -5.77 1.10
N ASP A 80 -16.62 -6.58 1.11
CA ASP A 80 -17.87 -6.31 0.41
C ASP A 80 -18.53 -5.05 0.93
N ALA A 81 -18.63 -4.91 2.25
CA ALA A 81 -19.14 -3.72 2.90
C ALA A 81 -18.34 -2.46 2.51
N MET A 82 -17.02 -2.57 2.36
CA MET A 82 -16.17 -1.46 1.91
C MET A 82 -16.34 -1.12 0.43
N MET A 83 -16.75 -2.08 -0.41
CA MET A 83 -16.92 -1.91 -1.86
C MET A 83 -18.35 -1.54 -2.31
N GLY A 84 -19.25 -1.37 -1.34
CA GLY A 84 -20.63 -0.90 -1.59
C GLY A 84 -21.69 -1.70 -0.83
N GLY A 85 -21.30 -2.83 -0.22
CA GLY A 85 -22.19 -3.76 0.47
C GLY A 85 -22.80 -4.80 -0.46
N GLU A 86 -23.28 -5.89 0.15
CA GLU A 86 -23.98 -6.97 -0.55
C GLU A 86 -25.11 -6.43 -1.44
N GLY A 87 -25.20 -6.98 -2.66
CA GLY A 87 -26.20 -6.61 -3.65
C GLY A 87 -26.04 -5.21 -4.26
N SER A 88 -24.96 -4.48 -3.94
CA SER A 88 -24.67 -3.20 -4.58
C SER A 88 -24.17 -3.40 -6.02
N GLU A 89 -24.52 -2.47 -6.91
CA GLU A 89 -24.07 -2.52 -8.31
C GLU A 89 -22.53 -2.40 -8.42
N SER A 90 -21.91 -1.61 -7.53
CA SER A 90 -20.45 -1.46 -7.50
C SER A 90 -19.75 -2.77 -7.16
N LEU A 91 -20.28 -3.53 -6.19
CA LEU A 91 -19.75 -4.84 -5.83
C LEU A 91 -20.00 -5.87 -6.94
N ALA A 92 -21.22 -5.91 -7.48
CA ALA A 92 -21.59 -6.80 -8.59
C ALA A 92 -20.70 -6.65 -9.82
N VAL A 93 -20.28 -5.42 -10.16
CA VAL A 93 -19.32 -5.18 -11.27
C VAL A 93 -17.95 -5.80 -10.97
N ILE A 94 -17.47 -5.69 -9.73
CA ILE A 94 -16.18 -6.25 -9.32
C ILE A 94 -16.20 -7.76 -9.34
N HIS A 95 -17.23 -8.39 -8.76
CA HIS A 95 -17.39 -9.84 -8.78
C HIS A 95 -17.48 -10.37 -10.22
N ARG A 96 -18.30 -9.77 -11.08
CA ARG A 96 -18.34 -10.14 -12.51
C ARG A 96 -17.00 -10.03 -13.22
N ALA A 97 -16.27 -8.94 -12.99
CA ALA A 97 -14.95 -8.75 -13.61
C ALA A 97 -13.94 -9.80 -13.10
N MET A 98 -14.01 -10.13 -11.82
CA MET A 98 -13.17 -11.14 -11.19
C MET A 98 -13.48 -12.54 -11.73
N GLY A 99 -14.74 -12.96 -11.71
CA GLY A 99 -15.20 -14.25 -12.21
C GLY A 99 -14.86 -14.43 -13.70
N TYR A 100 -15.08 -13.41 -14.53
CA TYR A 100 -14.71 -13.46 -15.95
C TYR A 100 -13.22 -13.72 -16.17
N ARG A 101 -12.36 -13.04 -15.41
CA ARG A 101 -10.90 -13.20 -15.53
C ARG A 101 -10.42 -14.56 -15.04
N TYR A 102 -11.00 -15.02 -13.94
CA TYR A 102 -10.74 -16.35 -13.41
C TYR A 102 -11.12 -17.42 -14.45
N LEU A 103 -12.32 -17.32 -15.02
CA LEU A 103 -12.79 -18.22 -16.07
C LEU A 103 -11.87 -18.20 -17.29
N VAL A 104 -11.55 -17.02 -17.84
CA VAL A 104 -10.65 -16.90 -19.00
C VAL A 104 -9.28 -17.52 -18.73
N ALA A 105 -8.73 -17.38 -17.52
CA ALA A 105 -7.47 -18.03 -17.17
C ALA A 105 -7.57 -19.56 -17.26
N LEU A 106 -8.64 -20.14 -16.70
CA LEU A 106 -8.89 -21.58 -16.75
C LEU A 106 -9.15 -22.10 -18.18
N VAL A 107 -9.94 -21.38 -18.99
CA VAL A 107 -10.18 -21.74 -20.39
C VAL A 107 -8.85 -21.80 -21.17
N ASN A 108 -7.92 -20.88 -20.89
CA ASN A 108 -6.60 -20.84 -21.49
C ASN A 108 -5.58 -21.79 -20.86
N GLY A 109 -6.00 -22.68 -19.94
CA GLY A 109 -5.14 -23.65 -19.29
C GLY A 109 -4.07 -23.04 -18.38
N ARG A 110 -4.31 -21.85 -17.82
CA ARG A 110 -3.41 -21.24 -16.84
C ARG A 110 -3.67 -21.80 -15.45
N GLU A 111 -2.61 -22.25 -14.79
CA GLU A 111 -2.66 -22.80 -13.43
C GLU A 111 -2.43 -21.71 -12.37
N ASP A 112 -1.80 -20.57 -12.72
CA ASP A 112 -1.47 -19.47 -11.82
C ASP A 112 -2.55 -18.37 -11.78
N VAL A 113 -3.80 -18.79 -11.59
CA VAL A 113 -4.99 -17.93 -11.67
C VAL A 113 -4.92 -16.74 -10.69
N TRP A 114 -4.43 -17.00 -9.48
CA TRP A 114 -4.24 -16.00 -8.42
C TRP A 114 -3.11 -15.00 -8.71
N GLY A 115 -2.04 -15.42 -9.39
CA GLY A 115 -0.83 -14.61 -9.61
C GLY A 115 -0.92 -13.68 -10.82
N TRP A 116 -1.28 -14.22 -11.98
CA TRP A 116 -1.34 -13.46 -13.24
C TRP A 116 -2.77 -13.15 -13.71
N GLY A 117 -3.75 -14.00 -13.35
CA GLY A 117 -5.14 -13.90 -13.79
C GLY A 117 -5.93 -12.79 -13.09
N MET A 118 -5.89 -12.75 -11.76
CA MET A 118 -6.62 -11.76 -10.95
C MET A 118 -5.90 -10.42 -10.84
N MET A 119 -4.60 -10.40 -10.50
CA MET A 119 -3.79 -9.17 -10.41
C MET A 119 -3.30 -8.63 -11.76
N GLY A 120 -3.69 -9.24 -12.88
CA GLY A 120 -3.28 -8.78 -14.22
C GLY A 120 -3.71 -7.33 -14.54
N PRO A 121 -3.15 -6.72 -15.61
CA PRO A 121 -3.03 -5.26 -15.81
C PRO A 121 -4.33 -4.42 -15.78
N GLY A 122 -5.50 -5.05 -15.80
CA GLY A 122 -6.81 -4.37 -15.81
C GLY A 122 -7.44 -4.08 -14.43
N MET A 123 -7.09 -4.81 -13.36
CA MET A 123 -7.80 -4.68 -12.07
C MET A 123 -7.24 -3.53 -11.21
N MET A 124 -5.92 -3.28 -11.28
CA MET A 124 -5.32 -2.03 -10.80
C MET A 124 -5.42 -0.87 -11.81
N GLY A 125 -6.06 -1.08 -12.97
CA GLY A 125 -6.04 -0.17 -14.11
C GLY A 125 -7.38 0.48 -14.48
N ALA A 126 -8.50 0.06 -13.88
CA ALA A 126 -9.83 0.60 -14.24
C ALA A 126 -10.23 1.85 -13.43
N GLY A 127 -9.74 2.02 -12.21
CA GLY A 127 -10.03 3.19 -11.35
C GLY A 127 -8.89 4.22 -11.25
N MET A 128 -7.73 3.89 -11.80
CA MET A 128 -6.50 4.66 -11.64
C MET A 128 -5.98 4.95 -13.04
N GLY A 129 -6.49 6.04 -13.62
CA GLY A 129 -6.33 6.34 -15.04
C GLY A 129 -4.88 6.29 -15.55
N PRO A 130 -4.67 6.37 -16.87
CA PRO A 130 -3.36 6.21 -17.55
C PRO A 130 -2.19 7.08 -17.05
N TRP A 131 -2.45 7.96 -16.08
CA TRP A 131 -1.52 8.86 -15.42
C TRP A 131 -0.73 8.25 -14.26
N MET A 132 -1.17 7.12 -13.67
CA MET A 132 -0.43 6.46 -12.58
C MET A 132 0.48 5.30 -13.04
N MET A 133 0.27 4.76 -14.25
CA MET A 133 1.15 3.75 -14.87
C MET A 133 2.49 4.31 -15.39
N TYR A 134 2.73 5.61 -15.26
CA TYR A 134 4.05 6.22 -15.50
C TYR A 134 4.90 6.33 -14.22
N GLY A 135 4.34 5.99 -13.05
CA GLY A 135 5.01 6.15 -11.76
C GLY A 135 5.64 4.87 -11.18
N TRP A 136 5.24 3.68 -11.61
CA TRP A 136 5.54 2.45 -10.84
C TRP A 136 5.78 1.16 -11.65
N ALA A 137 5.92 1.24 -12.98
CA ALA A 137 6.25 0.09 -13.82
C ALA A 137 7.66 0.26 -14.40
N GLY A 138 8.66 -0.15 -13.63
CA GLY A 138 10.00 -0.40 -14.14
C GLY A 138 9.99 -1.55 -15.13
N GLY A 139 10.26 -1.26 -16.41
CA GLY A 139 10.27 -2.29 -17.46
C GLY A 139 10.72 -1.82 -18.85
N GLN A 140 11.76 -0.98 -18.90
CA GLN A 140 12.67 -0.53 -19.99
C GLN A 140 12.38 -0.85 -21.49
N PRO A 141 12.61 0.16 -22.37
CA PRO A 141 13.92 0.22 -23.03
C PRO A 141 14.59 1.60 -22.89
N GLY A 142 15.68 1.65 -22.14
CA GLY A 142 16.49 2.85 -21.91
C GLY A 142 17.63 2.57 -20.93
N THR A 143 18.45 1.58 -21.24
CA THR A 143 19.48 0.92 -20.40
C THR A 143 20.62 1.80 -19.86
N PHE A 144 20.57 3.13 -20.05
CA PHE A 144 21.51 4.07 -19.46
C PHE A 144 20.88 4.89 -18.32
N TRP A 145 19.68 5.42 -18.54
CA TRP A 145 19.00 6.31 -17.60
C TRP A 145 18.48 5.59 -16.36
N TYR A 146 18.08 4.32 -16.46
CA TYR A 146 17.58 3.59 -15.29
C TYR A 146 18.71 3.14 -14.34
N ARG A 147 19.89 2.83 -14.89
CA ARG A 147 21.06 2.38 -14.12
C ARG A 147 21.74 3.54 -13.38
N TYR A 148 21.83 4.71 -14.01
CA TYR A 148 22.44 5.90 -13.39
C TYR A 148 21.43 6.88 -12.82
N GLY A 149 20.17 6.84 -13.26
CA GLY A 149 19.11 7.77 -12.81
C GLY A 149 18.76 7.60 -11.33
N GLY A 150 18.77 6.37 -10.80
CA GLY A 150 18.58 6.15 -9.37
C GLY A 150 19.70 6.77 -8.52
N ILE A 151 20.96 6.64 -8.97
CA ILE A 151 22.12 7.25 -8.29
C ILE A 151 22.09 8.77 -8.41
N ILE A 152 21.76 9.30 -9.60
CA ILE A 152 21.64 10.74 -9.83
C ILE A 152 20.52 11.34 -8.96
N MET A 153 19.38 10.66 -8.84
CA MET A 153 18.28 11.09 -7.97
C MET A 153 18.63 11.04 -6.48
N MET A 154 19.37 10.03 -6.03
CA MET A 154 19.92 10.04 -4.66
C MET A 154 20.85 11.23 -4.44
N ILE A 155 21.82 11.44 -5.33
CA ILE A 155 22.78 12.54 -5.21
C ILE A 155 22.03 13.88 -5.19
N PHE A 156 21.06 14.06 -6.07
CA PHE A 156 20.22 15.26 -6.12
C PHE A 156 19.41 15.44 -4.84
N GLY A 157 18.84 14.36 -4.28
CA GLY A 157 18.15 14.38 -2.99
C GLY A 157 19.07 14.76 -1.82
N PHE A 158 20.29 14.20 -1.77
CA PHE A 158 21.29 14.57 -0.77
C PHE A 158 21.74 16.02 -0.91
N LEU A 159 21.88 16.53 -2.13
CA LEU A 159 22.22 17.95 -2.37
C LEU A 159 21.10 18.89 -1.92
N ILE A 160 19.83 18.55 -2.19
CA ILE A 160 18.69 19.32 -1.70
C ILE A 160 18.66 19.31 -0.17
N LEU A 161 18.82 18.13 0.46
CA LEU A 161 18.83 18.00 1.90
C LEU A 161 19.97 18.80 2.54
N ALA A 162 21.19 18.71 1.98
CA ALA A 162 22.33 19.50 2.43
C ALA A 162 22.08 21.01 2.26
N GLY A 163 21.44 21.42 1.16
CA GLY A 163 21.02 22.80 0.92
C GLY A 163 20.01 23.29 1.97
N ILE A 164 19.01 22.47 2.31
CA ILE A 164 18.03 22.78 3.36
C ILE A 164 18.73 22.91 4.72
N ILE A 165 19.61 21.98 5.07
CA ILE A 165 20.39 22.03 6.31
C ILE A 165 21.25 23.29 6.36
N ALA A 166 21.97 23.61 5.29
CA ALA A 166 22.78 24.82 5.21
C ALA A 166 21.93 26.09 5.32
N ALA A 167 20.77 26.14 4.66
CA ALA A 167 19.82 27.24 4.76
C ALA A 167 19.28 27.41 6.18
N LEU A 168 18.93 26.31 6.86
CA LEU A 168 18.51 26.33 8.27
C LEU A 168 19.64 26.80 9.18
N ILE A 169 20.89 26.36 8.97
CA ILE A 169 22.05 26.81 9.72
C ILE A 169 22.27 28.32 9.51
N VAL A 170 22.22 28.81 8.28
CA VAL A 170 22.38 30.25 7.96
C VAL A 170 21.24 31.06 8.57
N LEU A 171 19.99 30.61 8.46
CA LEU A 171 18.83 31.27 9.05
C LEU A 171 18.96 31.35 10.58
N VAL A 172 19.34 30.25 11.24
CA VAL A 172 19.58 30.21 12.69
C VAL A 172 20.77 31.08 13.07
N GLN A 173 21.84 31.13 12.27
CA GLN A 173 23.00 31.99 12.53
C GLN A 173 22.69 33.48 12.33
N GLN A 174 21.87 33.82 11.33
CA GLN A 174 21.38 35.19 11.11
C GLN A 174 20.46 35.61 12.27
N ASN A 175 19.58 34.74 12.76
CA ASN A 175 18.76 35.01 13.95
C ASN A 175 19.57 35.03 15.25
N ARG A 176 20.73 34.34 15.30
CA ARG A 176 21.72 34.47 16.38
C ARG A 176 22.54 35.75 16.28
N GLY A 177 22.51 36.49 15.17
CA GLY A 177 23.06 37.85 15.07
C GLY A 177 22.27 38.85 15.90
N ILE A 178 20.94 38.66 15.98
CA ILE A 178 20.05 39.45 16.85
C ILE A 178 20.31 39.11 18.32
N PHE A 179 20.52 37.83 18.66
CA PHE A 179 20.87 37.42 20.02
C PHE A 179 22.34 37.69 20.41
N ARG A 180 23.28 37.85 19.47
CA ARG A 180 24.63 38.36 19.77
C ARG A 180 24.65 39.88 19.99
N SER A 181 23.69 40.60 19.41
CA SER A 181 23.44 42.01 19.69
C SER A 181 22.73 42.25 21.04
N LEU A 182 22.09 41.22 21.61
CA LEU A 182 21.38 41.28 22.90
C LEU A 182 22.07 40.52 24.03
N GLY A 183 23.02 39.63 23.71
CA GLY A 183 23.85 38.89 24.66
C GLY A 183 25.34 39.25 24.54
N GLY A 184 25.65 40.41 23.96
CA GLY A 184 26.97 41.00 24.11
C GLY A 184 27.21 41.25 25.58
N GLN A 185 28.25 40.63 26.14
CA GLN A 185 28.88 41.18 27.35
C GLN A 185 28.98 42.69 27.12
N GLU A 186 28.23 43.48 27.89
CA GLU A 186 28.41 44.92 27.89
C GLU A 186 29.89 45.14 28.18
N ASP A 187 30.64 45.58 27.17
CA ASP A 187 32.05 45.89 27.31
C ASP A 187 32.18 46.78 28.54
N PRO A 188 32.88 46.37 29.61
CA PRO A 188 32.90 47.09 30.87
C PRO A 188 33.29 48.57 30.71
N LEU A 189 34.04 48.89 29.64
CA LEU A 189 34.38 50.27 29.26
C LEU A 189 33.19 51.09 28.75
N SER A 190 32.23 50.47 28.05
CA SER A 190 31.01 51.11 27.57
C SER A 190 30.08 51.52 28.72
N VAL A 191 29.98 50.67 29.75
CA VAL A 191 29.23 50.96 30.98
C VAL A 191 29.87 52.13 31.73
N LEU A 192 31.19 52.14 31.85
CA LEU A 192 31.93 53.24 32.49
C LEU A 192 31.72 54.57 31.76
N LYS A 193 31.80 54.59 30.42
CA LYS A 193 31.57 55.80 29.62
C LYS A 193 30.14 56.33 29.80
N ALA A 194 29.15 55.44 29.84
CA ALA A 194 27.76 55.84 30.02
C ALA A 194 27.52 56.47 31.41
N ARG A 195 28.19 55.98 32.45
CA ARG A 195 28.12 56.55 33.82
C ARG A 195 28.77 57.93 33.90
N LEU A 196 29.93 58.11 33.27
CA LEU A 196 30.60 59.42 33.18
C LEU A 196 29.74 60.44 32.45
N ALA A 197 29.12 60.04 31.33
CA ALA A 197 28.22 60.90 30.56
C ALA A 197 26.95 61.30 31.33
N ARG A 198 26.48 60.45 32.26
CA ARG A 198 25.37 60.77 33.16
C ARG A 198 25.79 61.57 34.41
N GLY A 199 27.09 61.80 34.61
CA GLY A 199 27.63 62.46 35.79
C GLY A 199 27.57 61.62 37.07
N GLU A 200 27.39 60.30 36.94
CA GLU A 200 27.30 59.37 38.07
C GLU A 200 28.67 59.03 38.67
N ILE A 201 29.75 59.26 37.91
CA ILE A 201 31.14 59.08 38.33
C ILE A 201 31.97 60.28 37.85
N THR A 202 33.06 60.59 38.55
CA THR A 202 34.00 61.64 38.12
C THR A 202 35.00 61.12 37.09
N GLU A 203 35.70 62.04 36.42
CA GLU A 203 36.73 61.70 35.43
C GLU A 203 37.91 60.93 36.07
N GLU A 204 38.25 61.23 37.34
CA GLU A 204 39.28 60.50 38.07
C GLU A 204 38.86 59.06 38.39
N GLU A 205 37.60 58.86 38.75
CA GLU A 205 37.03 57.53 39.01
C GLU A 205 36.96 56.69 37.74
N TYR A 206 36.65 57.32 36.60
CA TYR A 206 36.63 56.68 35.29
C TYR A 206 38.02 56.11 34.91
N GLU A 207 39.08 56.92 34.99
CA GLU A 207 40.42 56.48 34.61
C GLU A 207 40.97 55.39 35.54
N ARG A 208 40.65 55.45 36.84
CA ARG A 208 41.03 54.41 37.81
C ARG A 208 40.36 53.06 37.52
N LEU A 209 39.09 53.06 37.12
CA LEU A 209 38.36 51.83 36.80
C LEU A 209 38.75 51.27 35.42
N LYS A 210 38.95 52.15 34.44
CA LYS A 210 39.43 51.81 33.09
C LYS A 210 40.80 51.12 33.12
N SER A 211 41.76 51.67 33.90
CA SER A 211 43.08 51.05 34.06
C SER A 211 43.01 49.65 34.68
N ARG A 212 42.15 49.43 35.69
CA ARG A 212 41.95 48.11 36.29
C ARG A 212 41.42 47.07 35.30
N ILE A 213 40.44 47.45 34.48
CA ILE A 213 39.86 46.58 33.46
C ILE A 213 40.86 46.25 32.34
N LEU A 214 41.72 47.21 31.98
CA LEU A 214 42.76 46.98 30.97
C LEU A 214 43.98 46.21 31.50
N SER A 215 44.17 46.16 32.82
CA SER A 215 45.29 45.46 33.47
C SER A 215 44.96 44.03 33.94
N SER A 216 43.70 43.61 33.86
CA SER A 216 43.23 42.25 34.20
C SER A 216 43.18 41.34 32.99
#